data_AF-A0ABC9Z2R4-F1
#
_entry.id   AF-A0ABC9Z2R4-F1
#
_cell.length_a   1.000
_cell.length_b   1.000
_cell.length_c   1.000
_cell.angle_alpha   90.00
_cell.angle_beta   90.00
_cell.angle_gamma   90.00
#
_symmetry.space_group_name_H-M   'P 1'
#
loop_
_entity.id
_entity.type
_entity.pdbx_description
1 polymer ?
#
loop_
_entity_poly.entity_id
_entity_poly.type
_entity_poly.pdbx_seq_one_letter_code
_entity_poly.pdbx_strand_id
1 'polypeptide(L)'
;MAEGALPQSESIGMPPWTRRLRRIAAEASARTVLSPREREVAELVAEGMSNREIAAALVLSERTAQNHVQHILTKLGFTNRGQVVAWVSRGR
;
A
#
# COMPACT_ATOMS: atom_id res chain seq x y z
N MET A 1 -4.00 18.46 36.60
CA MET A 1 -5.24 18.21 35.86
C MET A 1 -5.05 18.75 34.46
N ALA A 2 -4.66 17.90 33.50
CA ALA A 2 -4.46 18.30 32.10
C ALA A 2 -5.60 17.69 31.29
N GLU A 3 -6.71 18.41 31.23
CA GLU A 3 -7.85 18.09 30.36
C GLU A 3 -7.54 18.53 28.92
N GLY A 4 -7.70 17.58 28.00
CA GLY A 4 -8.49 17.84 26.80
C GLY A 4 -7.86 18.69 25.70
N ALA A 5 -6.82 18.17 25.04
CA ALA A 5 -6.59 18.53 23.64
C ALA A 5 -7.13 17.41 22.75
N LEU A 6 -8.45 17.31 22.62
CA LEU A 6 -9.05 16.59 21.50
C LEU A 6 -8.67 17.34 20.20
N PRO A 7 -8.34 16.64 19.11
CA PRO A 7 -8.03 17.29 17.84
C PRO A 7 -9.27 18.04 17.34
N GLN A 8 -9.09 19.32 16.99
CA GLN A 8 -10.12 20.26 16.51
C GLN A 8 -10.97 19.77 15.29
N SER A 9 -10.70 18.57 14.77
CA SER A 9 -11.50 17.93 13.73
C SER A 9 -12.89 17.49 14.18
N GLU A 10 -13.08 17.14 15.47
CA GLU A 10 -14.38 16.66 15.97
C GLU A 10 -15.44 17.77 16.03
N SER A 11 -15.05 19.02 16.28
CA SER A 11 -15.98 20.16 16.42
C SER A 11 -16.59 20.64 15.09
N ILE A 12 -16.00 20.31 13.95
CA ILE A 12 -16.48 20.71 12.60
C ILE A 12 -17.15 19.51 11.88
N GLY A 13 -17.38 18.40 12.59
CA GLY A 13 -18.03 17.21 12.02
C GLY A 13 -17.16 16.46 11.00
N MET A 14 -15.85 16.72 10.98
CA MET A 14 -14.94 16.04 10.06
C MET A 14 -14.38 14.79 10.75
N PRO A 15 -14.62 13.58 10.23
CA PRO A 15 -14.02 12.39 10.83
C PRO A 15 -12.50 12.55 10.83
N PRO A 16 -11.79 12.05 11.88
CA PRO A 16 -10.34 12.14 11.96
C PRO A 16 -9.76 11.69 10.62
N TRP A 17 -9.04 12.59 9.97
CA TRP A 17 -8.70 12.52 8.54
C TRP A 17 -8.02 11.19 8.18
N THR A 18 -7.33 10.58 9.14
CA THR A 18 -6.75 9.24 9.05
C THR A 18 -7.76 8.14 8.74
N ARG A 19 -8.94 8.14 9.38
CA ARG A 19 -10.01 7.16 9.13
C ARG A 19 -10.63 7.37 7.76
N ARG A 20 -10.82 8.62 7.35
CA ARG A 20 -11.37 8.97 6.03
C ARG A 20 -10.42 8.57 4.91
N LEU A 21 -9.13 8.86 5.05
CA LEU A 21 -8.10 8.43 4.10
C LEU A 21 -8.00 6.91 4.02
N ARG A 22 -8.04 6.20 5.16
CA ARG A 22 -8.07 4.73 5.17
C ARG A 22 -9.28 4.17 4.41
N ARG A 23 -10.46 4.76 4.58
CA ARG A 23 -11.67 4.32 3.88
C ARG A 23 -11.61 4.60 2.38
N ILE A 24 -11.17 5.80 1.97
CA ILE A 24 -10.99 6.15 0.55
C ILE A 24 -9.95 5.24 -0.11
N ALA A 25 -8.84 4.94 0.60
CA ALA A 25 -7.83 4.00 0.13
C ALA A 25 -8.37 2.56 0.02
N ALA A 26 -9.19 2.11 0.97
CA ALA A 26 -9.83 0.80 0.93
C ALA A 26 -10.88 0.68 -0.20
N GLU A 27 -11.73 1.70 -0.38
CA GLU A 27 -12.72 1.78 -1.46
C GLU A 27 -12.06 1.87 -2.85
N ALA A 28 -10.93 2.58 -2.97
CA ALA A 28 -10.12 2.58 -4.19
C ALA A 28 -9.49 1.21 -4.47
N SER A 29 -9.04 0.49 -3.44
CA SER A 29 -8.55 -0.90 -3.52
C SER A 29 -9.65 -1.91 -3.86
N ALA A 30 -10.93 -1.56 -3.68
CA ALA A 30 -12.05 -2.45 -4.03
C ALA A 30 -12.34 -2.47 -5.54
N ARG A 31 -11.96 -1.42 -6.29
CA ARG A 31 -12.12 -1.36 -7.76
C ARG A 31 -10.99 -2.06 -8.52
N THR A 32 -9.83 -2.23 -7.89
CA THR A 32 -8.73 -3.11 -8.29
C THR A 32 -7.98 -3.54 -7.03
N VAL A 33 -7.77 -4.84 -6.80
CA VAL A 33 -7.22 -5.38 -5.53
C VAL A 33 -5.98 -4.62 -5.01
N LEU A 34 -5.15 -4.12 -5.91
CA LEU A 34 -4.01 -3.24 -5.63
C LEU A 34 -4.27 -1.79 -6.04
N SER A 35 -3.76 -0.84 -5.27
CA SER A 35 -3.65 0.57 -5.67
C SER A 35 -2.70 0.74 -6.86
N PRO A 36 -2.73 1.90 -7.56
CA PRO A 36 -1.82 2.15 -8.69
C PRO A 36 -0.34 1.95 -8.34
N ARG A 37 0.10 2.51 -7.21
CA ARG A 37 1.49 2.38 -6.77
C ARG A 37 1.87 0.95 -6.37
N GLU A 38 0.95 0.20 -5.76
CA GLU A 38 1.16 -1.22 -5.47
C GLU A 38 1.21 -2.05 -6.76
N ARG A 39 0.51 -1.65 -7.82
CA ARG A 39 0.61 -2.32 -9.12
C ARG A 39 1.98 -2.12 -9.75
N GLU A 40 2.48 -0.89 -9.78
CA GLU A 40 3.84 -0.60 -10.25
C GLU A 40 4.88 -1.44 -9.50
N VAL A 41 4.78 -1.51 -8.17
CA VAL A 41 5.67 -2.36 -7.37
C VAL A 41 5.51 -3.84 -7.71
N ALA A 42 4.29 -4.34 -7.92
CA ALA A 42 4.05 -5.74 -8.29
C ALA A 42 4.63 -6.09 -9.67
N GLU A 43 4.57 -5.17 -10.63
CA GLU A 43 5.18 -5.32 -11.96
C GLU A 43 6.70 -5.43 -11.86
N LEU A 44 7.36 -4.54 -11.11
CA LEU A 44 8.81 -4.61 -10.89
C LEU A 44 9.23 -5.88 -10.13
N VAL A 45 8.40 -6.36 -9.21
CA VAL A 45 8.62 -7.67 -8.55
C VAL A 45 8.56 -8.81 -9.57
N ALA A 46 7.62 -8.76 -10.52
CA ALA A 46 7.47 -9.74 -11.59
C ALA A 46 8.64 -9.72 -12.59
N GLU A 47 9.27 -8.56 -12.77
CA GLU A 47 10.54 -8.41 -13.50
C GLU A 47 11.75 -8.98 -12.73
N GLY A 48 11.56 -9.44 -11.50
CA GLY A 48 12.60 -10.06 -10.69
C GLY A 48 13.38 -9.10 -9.79
N MET A 49 13.02 -7.81 -9.76
CA MET A 49 13.77 -6.80 -9.01
C MET A 49 13.73 -7.04 -7.49
N SER A 50 14.81 -6.71 -6.82
CA SER A 50 14.93 -6.66 -5.35
C SER A 50 14.29 -5.39 -4.78
N ASN A 51 14.04 -5.35 -3.47
CA ASN A 51 13.51 -4.15 -2.82
C ASN A 51 14.42 -2.93 -3.00
N ARG A 52 15.74 -3.13 -3.08
CA ARG A 52 16.72 -2.07 -3.32
C ARG A 52 16.62 -1.52 -4.74
N GLU A 53 16.47 -2.40 -5.73
CA GLU A 53 16.29 -2.00 -7.13
C GLU A 53 14.94 -1.31 -7.36
N ILE A 54 13.87 -1.83 -6.75
CA ILE A 54 12.55 -1.19 -6.74
C ILE A 54 12.64 0.20 -6.11
N ALA A 55 13.33 0.31 -4.97
CA ALA A 55 13.51 1.60 -4.30
C ALA A 55 14.25 2.61 -5.17
N ALA A 56 15.29 2.18 -5.89
CA ALA A 56 16.01 3.03 -6.84
C ALA A 56 15.11 3.44 -8.03
N ALA A 57 14.41 2.49 -8.65
CA ALA A 57 13.53 2.74 -9.79
C ALA A 57 12.38 3.71 -9.45
N LEU A 58 11.88 3.63 -8.22
CA LEU A 58 10.71 4.36 -7.77
C LEU A 58 11.02 5.59 -6.90
N VAL A 59 12.29 5.90 -6.67
CA VAL A 59 12.78 6.97 -5.80
C VAL A 59 12.18 6.88 -4.39
N LEU A 60 12.35 5.71 -3.78
CA LEU A 60 11.88 5.38 -2.42
C LEU A 60 13.05 4.94 -1.54
N SER A 61 12.81 4.84 -0.23
CA SER A 61 13.70 4.07 0.64
C SER A 61 13.48 2.56 0.43
N GLU A 62 14.50 1.75 0.66
CA GLU A 62 14.38 0.28 0.62
C GLU A 62 13.31 -0.22 1.61
N ARG A 63 13.21 0.40 2.79
CA ARG A 63 12.17 0.09 3.78
C ARG A 63 10.77 0.38 3.25
N THR A 64 10.60 1.47 2.50
CA THR A 64 9.31 1.81 1.87
C THR A 64 8.95 0.80 0.80
N ALA A 65 9.90 0.39 -0.06
CA ALA A 65 9.68 -0.65 -1.06
C ALA A 65 9.31 -2.00 -0.40
N GLN A 66 10.02 -2.40 0.66
CA GLN A 66 9.69 -3.59 1.46
C GLN A 66 8.25 -3.53 2.01
N ASN A 67 7.85 -2.39 2.56
CA ASN A 67 6.49 -2.21 3.09
C ASN A 67 5.44 -2.34 1.98
N HIS A 68 5.69 -1.79 0.79
CA HIS A 68 4.79 -1.98 -0.35
C HIS A 68 4.65 -3.46 -0.74
N VAL A 69 5.76 -4.19 -0.84
CA VAL A 69 5.74 -5.63 -1.13
C VAL A 69 4.95 -6.39 -0.05
N GLN A 70 5.15 -6.07 1.22
CA GLN A 70 4.40 -6.71 2.31
C GLN A 70 2.90 -6.43 2.22
N HIS A 71 2.50 -5.19 1.92
CA HIS A 71 1.10 -4.84 1.73
C HIS A 71 0.47 -5.54 0.53
N ILE A 72 1.20 -5.67 -0.58
CA ILE A 72 0.75 -6.43 -1.76
C ILE A 72 0.48 -7.88 -1.38
N LEU A 73 1.41 -8.52 -0.68
CA LEU A 73 1.23 -9.90 -0.21
C LEU A 73 -0.02 -10.04 0.67
N THR A 74 -0.19 -9.13 1.64
CA THR A 74 -1.37 -9.12 2.50
C THR A 74 -2.67 -8.91 1.71
N LYS A 75 -2.70 -7.98 0.76
CA LYS A 75 -3.90 -7.70 -0.06
C LYS A 75 -4.27 -8.84 -1.01
N LEU A 76 -3.27 -9.57 -1.52
CA LEU A 76 -3.47 -10.70 -2.41
C LEU A 76 -3.65 -12.03 -1.65
N GLY A 77 -3.49 -12.05 -0.33
CA GLY A 77 -3.50 -13.28 0.46
C GLY A 77 -2.31 -14.20 0.19
N PHE A 78 -1.18 -13.62 -0.25
CA PHE A 78 0.04 -14.35 -0.56
C PHE A 78 1.01 -14.36 0.63
N THR A 79 1.86 -15.37 0.67
CA THR A 79 2.87 -15.56 1.72
C THR A 79 4.28 -15.27 1.21
N ASN A 80 4.50 -15.26 -0.11
CA ASN A 80 5.81 -15.00 -0.69
C ASN A 80 5.76 -14.21 -2.01
N ARG A 81 6.89 -13.55 -2.32
CA ARG A 81 7.06 -12.74 -3.54
C ARG A 81 6.87 -13.52 -4.84
N GLY A 82 7.20 -14.82 -4.85
CA GLY A 82 7.06 -15.67 -6.04
C GLY A 82 5.60 -15.83 -6.48
N GLN A 83 4.67 -15.80 -5.52
CA GLN A 83 3.24 -15.79 -5.83
C GLN A 83 2.82 -14.49 -6.52
N VAL A 84 3.44 -13.35 -6.20
CA VAL A 84 3.22 -12.07 -6.90
C VAL A 84 3.68 -12.17 -8.36
N VAL A 85 4.87 -12.72 -8.60
CA VAL A 85 5.38 -12.98 -9.96
C VAL A 85 4.37 -13.80 -10.76
N ALA A 86 3.96 -14.95 -10.22
CA ALA A 86 3.01 -15.83 -10.89
C ALA A 86 1.63 -15.19 -11.09
N TRP A 87 1.19 -14.30 -10.20
CA TRP A 87 -0.07 -13.57 -10.34
C TRP A 87 0.00 -12.53 -11.47
N VAL A 88 1.07 -11.75 -11.56
CA VAL A 88 1.26 -10.78 -12.66
C VAL A 88 1.35 -11.49 -14.01
N SER A 89 2.12 -12.58 -14.11
CA SER A 89 2.27 -13.35 -15.36
C SER A 89 0.98 -13.99 -15.86
N ARG A 90 -0.01 -14.18 -14.99
CA ARG A 90 -1.33 -14.73 -15.36
C ARG A 90 -2.30 -13.69 -15.94
N GLY A 91 -1.90 -12.41 -16.04
CA GLY A 91 -2.68 -11.37 -16.73
C GLY A 91 -3.75 -10.68 -15.88
N ARG A 92 -3.71 -10.84 -14.55
CA ARG A 92 -4.76 -10.56 -13.55
C ARG A 92 -5.90 -11.58 -13.55
#